data_AF-A0A964P3G3-F1
#
_entry.id   AF-A0A964P3G3-F1
#
_cell.length_a   1.000
_cell.length_b   1.000
_cell.length_c   1.000
_cell.angle_alpha   90.00
_cell.angle_beta   90.00
_cell.angle_gamma   90.00
#
_symmetry.space_group_name_H-M   'P 1'
#
loop_
_entity.id
_entity.type
_entity.pdbx_description
1 polymer ?
#
loop_
_entity_poly.entity_id
_entity_poly.type
_entity_poly.pdbx_seq_one_letter_code
_entity_poly.pdbx_strand_id
1 'polypeptide(L)'
;MTSATGRQRPAIRSSPNHRRQPEGATFYLTKSQHPDRMRANGTFGKGADFLVQVISRPGEAFEGLLRRFKSGVEKEGILGDFKRHQTYMSRGEKARAKLKRAERKRRTRMKRRGADTR
;
A
#
# COMPACT_ATOMS: atom_id res chain seq x y z
N MET A 1 -64.37 31.82 14.23
CA MET A 1 -63.06 32.37 13.83
C MET A 1 -62.07 32.11 14.96
N THR A 2 -61.16 31.15 14.79
CA THR A 2 -60.03 30.94 15.72
C THR A 2 -58.80 30.66 14.88
N SER A 3 -57.83 31.54 15.05
CA SER A 3 -56.66 31.78 14.22
C SER A 3 -55.58 30.71 14.39
N ALA A 4 -54.92 30.41 13.27
CA ALA A 4 -53.66 29.70 13.21
C ALA A 4 -52.57 30.47 13.97
N THR A 5 -51.71 29.78 14.73
CA THR A 5 -50.50 30.36 15.30
C THR A 5 -49.30 29.48 14.98
N GLY A 6 -48.27 30.13 14.44
CA GLY A 6 -47.20 29.56 13.64
C GLY A 6 -46.14 28.78 14.42
N ARG A 7 -45.60 27.78 13.73
CA ARG A 7 -44.47 26.96 14.15
C ARG A 7 -43.16 27.71 13.83
N GLN A 8 -42.51 28.29 14.83
CA GLN A 8 -41.16 28.86 14.66
C GLN A 8 -40.10 27.77 14.82
N ARG A 9 -39.19 27.65 13.84
CA ARG A 9 -37.97 26.82 13.92
C ARG A 9 -36.83 27.71 14.44
N PRO A 10 -36.03 27.30 15.44
CA PRO A 10 -34.89 28.09 15.88
C PRO A 10 -33.71 27.99 14.91
N ALA A 11 -32.96 29.09 14.80
CA ALA A 11 -31.81 29.28 13.93
C ALA A 11 -30.58 28.45 14.36
N ILE A 12 -29.92 27.81 13.39
CA ILE A 12 -28.66 27.09 13.58
C ILE A 12 -27.54 28.14 13.64
N ARG A 13 -26.97 28.39 14.83
CA ARG A 13 -25.74 29.21 14.97
C ARG A 13 -24.53 28.37 14.53
N SER A 14 -23.93 28.77 13.42
CA SER A 14 -22.59 28.35 12.99
C SER A 14 -21.54 28.84 13.98
N SER A 15 -20.95 27.93 14.77
CA SER A 15 -19.79 28.24 15.60
C SER A 15 -18.49 28.04 14.80
N PRO A 16 -17.63 29.07 14.66
CA PRO A 16 -16.34 28.94 14.01
C PRO A 16 -15.27 28.53 15.04
N ASN A 17 -14.80 27.29 14.98
CA ASN A 17 -13.69 26.84 15.84
C ASN A 17 -12.35 27.06 15.11
N HIS A 18 -11.83 28.28 15.14
CA HIS A 18 -10.43 28.58 14.81
C HIS A 18 -9.58 28.46 16.08
N ARG A 19 -9.13 27.23 16.37
CA ARG A 19 -8.08 27.00 17.36
C ARG A 19 -6.71 27.01 16.67
N ARG A 20 -5.92 28.04 16.99
CA ARG A 20 -4.51 28.22 16.62
C ARG A 20 -3.63 27.08 17.17
N GLN A 21 -2.85 26.46 16.28
CA GLN A 21 -1.45 25.95 16.29
C GLN A 21 -0.88 25.16 17.51
N PRO A 22 0.07 24.21 17.28
CA PRO A 22 1.48 24.62 17.23
C PRO A 22 2.32 24.00 16.08
N GLU A 23 3.20 24.84 15.55
CA GLU A 23 4.62 24.60 15.24
C GLU A 23 5.17 23.18 15.55
N GLY A 24 5.79 22.55 14.54
CA GLY A 24 6.80 21.51 14.72
C GLY A 24 6.32 20.13 15.19
N ALA A 25 6.04 19.21 14.25
CA ALA A 25 5.92 17.79 14.56
C ALA A 25 6.95 16.99 13.75
N THR A 26 8.04 16.63 14.41
CA THR A 26 8.93 15.54 14.01
C THR A 26 8.13 14.24 13.99
N PHE A 27 7.79 13.75 12.80
CA PHE A 27 7.18 12.43 12.65
C PHE A 27 8.27 11.40 12.36
N TYR A 28 8.64 10.66 13.40
CA TYR A 28 9.39 9.42 13.25
C TYR A 28 8.61 8.45 12.36
N LEU A 29 9.25 8.04 11.26
CA LEU A 29 8.74 6.98 10.37
C LEU A 29 8.88 5.63 11.08
N THR A 30 7.94 5.28 11.95
CA THR A 30 7.82 3.90 12.45
C THR A 30 6.91 3.13 11.50
N LYS A 31 7.50 2.31 10.62
CA LYS A 31 6.77 1.33 9.80
C LYS A 31 5.98 0.39 10.69
N SER A 32 4.65 0.52 10.70
CA SER A 32 3.75 -0.49 11.25
C SER A 32 3.73 -1.72 10.33
N GLN A 33 4.49 -2.73 10.73
CA GLN A 33 4.08 -4.13 10.85
C GLN A 33 3.09 -4.70 9.81
N HIS A 34 3.60 -5.58 8.96
CA HIS A 34 2.85 -6.74 8.50
C HIS A 34 3.57 -8.00 8.99
N PRO A 35 3.12 -8.65 10.09
CA PRO A 35 3.49 -10.03 10.35
C PRO A 35 2.72 -10.94 9.36
N ASP A 36 3.23 -12.14 9.12
CA ASP A 36 2.58 -13.23 8.38
C ASP A 36 2.76 -13.34 6.87
N ARG A 37 4.00 -13.16 6.39
CA ARG A 37 4.48 -13.89 5.21
C ARG A 37 5.92 -14.41 5.34
N MET A 38 6.21 -15.07 6.45
CA MET A 38 7.39 -15.93 6.56
C MET A 38 7.06 -17.29 5.91
N ARG A 39 7.38 -17.44 4.62
CA ARG A 39 7.64 -18.78 4.05
C ARG A 39 9.15 -18.95 3.95
N ALA A 40 9.61 -19.97 4.66
CA ALA A 40 10.98 -20.41 4.80
C ALA A 40 11.77 -20.37 3.49
N ASN A 41 12.97 -19.77 3.55
CA ASN A 41 14.21 -20.26 2.96
C ASN A 41 15.37 -19.36 3.42
N GLY A 42 16.25 -19.90 4.28
CA GLY A 42 17.63 -19.43 4.45
C GLY A 42 17.85 -18.25 5.40
N THR A 43 18.14 -18.57 6.65
CA THR A 43 18.74 -17.70 7.66
C THR A 43 20.09 -17.13 7.22
N PHE A 44 20.29 -15.80 7.28
CA PHE A 44 21.55 -15.20 7.74
C PHE A 44 21.32 -13.79 8.30
N GLY A 45 21.75 -13.60 9.56
CA GLY A 45 22.30 -12.32 10.06
C GLY A 45 21.30 -11.24 10.45
N LYS A 46 21.13 -11.07 11.76
CA LYS A 46 20.45 -9.91 12.38
C LYS A 46 21.05 -8.58 11.88
N GLY A 47 20.20 -7.64 11.46
CA GLY A 47 20.52 -6.20 11.51
C GLY A 47 20.48 -5.41 10.21
N ALA A 48 20.31 -6.03 9.04
CA ALA A 48 20.12 -5.31 7.79
C ALA A 48 18.84 -5.79 7.09
N ASP A 49 17.82 -4.94 7.08
CA ASP A 49 16.50 -5.20 6.46
C ASP A 49 16.61 -5.19 4.92
N PHE A 50 17.36 -6.13 4.34
CA PHE A 50 17.40 -6.30 2.90
C PHE A 50 16.11 -6.95 2.41
N LEU A 51 15.45 -6.31 1.44
CA LEU A 51 14.23 -6.86 0.83
C LEU A 51 14.52 -8.14 0.02
N VAL A 52 15.70 -8.24 -0.61
CA VAL A 52 16.13 -9.41 -1.39
C VAL A 52 17.60 -9.72 -1.11
N GLN A 53 17.88 -10.94 -0.67
CA GLN A 53 19.24 -11.47 -0.55
C GLN A 53 19.37 -12.72 -1.44
N VAL A 54 20.40 -12.76 -2.28
CA VAL A 54 20.70 -13.95 -3.09
C VAL A 54 22.19 -14.26 -3.01
N ILE A 55 22.50 -15.43 -2.47
CA ILE A 55 23.87 -15.94 -2.34
C ILE A 55 24.13 -16.94 -3.47
N SER A 56 25.31 -16.87 -4.07
CA SER A 56 25.78 -17.83 -5.09
C SER A 56 25.83 -19.25 -4.51
N ARG A 57 25.47 -20.23 -5.34
CA ARG A 57 25.60 -21.65 -4.97
C ARG A 57 26.89 -22.20 -5.58
N PRO A 58 27.59 -23.13 -4.89
CA PRO A 58 28.76 -23.78 -5.46
C PRO A 58 28.35 -24.55 -6.73
N GLY A 59 29.10 -24.35 -7.82
CA GLY A 59 28.85 -25.00 -9.11
C GLY A 59 27.66 -24.46 -9.92
N GLU A 60 27.03 -23.36 -9.51
CA GLU A 60 25.98 -22.72 -10.31
C GLU A 60 26.58 -21.76 -11.34
N ALA A 61 26.06 -21.79 -12.57
CA ALA A 61 26.39 -20.78 -13.58
C ALA A 61 25.84 -19.40 -13.17
N PHE A 62 26.52 -18.33 -13.59
CA PHE A 62 26.13 -16.94 -13.32
C PHE A 62 24.66 -16.65 -13.69
N GLU A 63 24.17 -17.21 -14.79
CA GLU A 63 22.79 -17.03 -15.25
C GLU A 63 21.76 -17.55 -14.23
N GLY A 64 22.08 -18.65 -13.52
CA GLY A 64 21.24 -19.20 -12.46
C GLY A 64 21.09 -18.22 -11.30
N LEU A 65 22.21 -17.65 -10.84
CA LEU A 65 22.23 -16.62 -9.80
C LEU A 65 21.43 -15.38 -10.22
N LEU A 66 21.66 -14.90 -11.44
CA LEU A 66 20.96 -13.73 -11.99
C LEU A 66 19.44 -13.98 -12.10
N ARG A 67 19.04 -15.18 -12.48
CA ARG A 67 17.63 -15.57 -12.53
C ARG A 67 17.00 -15.53 -11.14
N ARG A 68 17.67 -16.10 -10.12
CA ARG A 68 17.19 -16.07 -8.73
C ARG A 68 17.08 -14.64 -8.20
N PHE A 69 18.05 -13.78 -8.52
CA PHE A 69 18.00 -12.36 -8.19
C PHE A 69 16.82 -11.64 -8.85
N LYS A 70 16.65 -11.75 -10.18
CA LYS A 70 15.54 -11.12 -10.91
C LYS A 70 14.18 -11.56 -10.36
N SER A 71 13.99 -12.87 -10.13
CA SER A 71 12.76 -13.38 -9.53
C SER A 71 12.53 -12.85 -8.10
N GLY A 72 13.58 -12.68 -7.30
CA GLY A 72 13.50 -12.03 -5.99
C GLY A 72 13.04 -10.57 -6.09
N VAL A 73 13.67 -9.78 -6.96
CA VAL A 73 13.33 -8.37 -7.19
C VAL A 73 11.89 -8.20 -7.70
N GLU A 74 11.44 -9.08 -8.59
CA GLU A 74 10.06 -9.09 -9.11
C GLU A 74 9.04 -9.48 -8.04
N LYS A 75 9.34 -10.50 -7.23
CA LYS A 75 8.47 -11.00 -6.15
C LYS A 75 8.27 -9.92 -5.08
N GLU A 76 9.34 -9.26 -4.66
CA GLU A 76 9.29 -8.14 -3.70
C GLU A 76 8.76 -6.86 -4.34
N GLY A 77 8.74 -6.78 -5.68
CA GLY A 77 8.15 -5.66 -6.41
C GLY A 77 8.96 -4.36 -6.32
N ILE A 78 10.24 -4.42 -5.98
CA ILE A 78 11.12 -3.28 -5.68
C ILE A 78 11.07 -2.21 -6.78
N LEU A 79 11.19 -2.64 -8.05
CA LEU A 79 11.14 -1.71 -9.20
C LEU A 79 9.78 -1.02 -9.34
N GLY A 80 8.70 -1.75 -9.06
CA GLY A 80 7.35 -1.19 -9.10
C GLY A 80 7.11 -0.23 -7.94
N ASP A 81 7.72 -0.45 -6.80
CA ASP A 81 7.62 0.38 -5.61
C ASP A 81 8.42 1.67 -5.80
N PHE A 82 9.64 1.56 -6.31
CA PHE A 82 10.46 2.71 -6.71
C PHE A 82 9.72 3.61 -7.69
N LYS A 83 9.18 3.04 -8.78
CA LYS A 83 8.43 3.81 -9.80
C LYS A 83 7.19 4.51 -9.26
N ARG A 84 6.48 3.92 -8.29
CA ARG A 84 5.27 4.55 -7.69
C ARG A 84 5.58 5.72 -6.77
N HIS A 85 6.80 5.80 -6.25
CA HIS A 85 7.23 6.84 -5.32
C HIS A 85 8.20 7.84 -5.95
N GLN A 86 8.52 7.69 -7.23
CA GLN A 86 9.38 8.62 -7.96
C GLN A 86 8.75 10.03 -8.06
N THR A 87 7.42 10.12 -8.07
CA THR A 87 6.68 11.38 -8.10
C THR A 87 5.70 11.49 -6.93
N TYR A 88 5.39 12.71 -6.54
CA TYR A 88 4.30 12.95 -5.59
C TYR A 88 2.96 12.59 -6.24
N MET A 89 2.22 11.71 -5.59
CA MET A 89 0.80 11.49 -5.88
C MET A 89 -0.01 11.98 -4.69
N SER A 90 -1.04 12.77 -4.98
CA SER A 90 -1.99 13.23 -3.98
C SER A 90 -2.73 12.07 -3.32
N ARG A 91 -3.28 12.28 -2.11
CA ARG A 91 -4.05 11.24 -1.40
C ARG A 91 -5.22 10.68 -2.24
N GLY A 92 -5.92 11.54 -2.99
CA GLY A 92 -7.01 11.13 -3.88
C GLY A 92 -6.53 10.25 -5.04
N GLU A 93 -5.39 10.57 -5.64
CA GLU A 93 -4.80 9.76 -6.71
C GLU A 93 -4.30 8.41 -6.21
N LYS A 94 -3.68 8.37 -5.02
CA LYS A 94 -3.30 7.12 -4.35
C LYS A 94 -4.51 6.21 -4.11
N ALA A 95 -5.65 6.77 -3.70
CA ALA A 95 -6.89 6.03 -3.50
C ALA A 95 -7.43 5.45 -4.82
N ARG A 96 -7.51 6.26 -5.88
CA ARG A 96 -7.93 5.81 -7.22
C ARG A 96 -7.00 4.73 -7.79
N ALA A 97 -5.68 4.89 -7.63
CA ALA A 97 -4.69 3.91 -8.07
C ALA A 97 -4.84 2.57 -7.32
N LYS A 98 -5.11 2.60 -6.00
CA LYS A 98 -5.35 1.40 -5.19
C LYS A 98 -6.57 0.62 -5.67
N LEU A 99 -7.69 1.31 -5.92
CA LEU A 99 -8.92 0.71 -6.46
C LEU A 99 -8.69 0.07 -7.83
N LYS A 100 -8.07 0.80 -8.76
CA LYS A 100 -7.74 0.30 -10.11
C LYS A 100 -6.85 -0.95 -10.05
N ARG A 101 -5.86 -0.97 -9.15
CA ARG A 101 -4.98 -2.15 -8.95
C ARG A 101 -5.76 -3.35 -8.41
N ALA A 102 -6.65 -3.13 -7.44
CA ALA A 102 -7.49 -4.18 -6.88
C ALA A 102 -8.45 -4.78 -7.92
N GLU A 103 -9.10 -3.93 -8.71
CA GLU A 103 -9.97 -4.36 -9.80
C GLU A 103 -9.22 -5.16 -10.87
N ARG A 104 -8.03 -4.70 -11.29
CA ARG A 104 -7.19 -5.44 -12.23
C ARG A 104 -6.86 -6.84 -11.69
N LYS A 105 -6.49 -6.93 -10.41
CA LYS A 105 -6.18 -8.22 -9.75
C LYS A 105 -7.41 -9.13 -9.68
N ARG A 106 -8.59 -8.58 -9.41
CA ARG A 106 -9.88 -9.31 -9.42
C ARG A 106 -10.15 -9.88 -10.81
N ARG A 107 -10.05 -9.07 -11.86
CA ARG A 107 -10.26 -9.49 -13.26
C ARG A 107 -9.30 -10.60 -13.68
N THR A 108 -8.01 -10.48 -13.35
CA THR A 108 -7.02 -11.53 -13.67
C THR A 108 -7.31 -12.84 -12.94
N ARG A 109 -7.73 -12.78 -11.67
CA ARG A 109 -8.10 -13.99 -10.90
C ARG A 109 -9.32 -14.69 -11.47
N MET A 110 -10.35 -13.94 -11.85
CA MET A 110 -11.57 -14.50 -12.47
C MET A 110 -11.26 -15.17 -13.81
N LYS A 111 -10.44 -14.54 -14.66
CA LYS A 111 -10.02 -15.13 -15.95
C LYS A 111 -9.30 -16.47 -15.77
N ARG A 112 -8.42 -16.60 -14.78
CA ARG A 112 -7.72 -17.87 -14.50
C ARG A 112 -8.67 -18.96 -14.04
N ARG A 113 -9.57 -18.64 -13.09
CA ARG A 113 -10.57 -19.61 -12.58
C ARG A 113 -11.54 -20.08 -13.67
N GLY A 114 -11.96 -19.19 -14.58
CA GLY A 114 -12.87 -19.56 -15.66
C GLY A 114 -12.22 -20.42 -16.75
N ALA A 115 -10.90 -20.40 -16.88
CA ALA A 115 -10.15 -21.25 -17.82
C ALA A 115 -9.98 -22.69 -17.32
N ASP A 116 -10.04 -22.94 -16.00
CA ASP A 116 -9.96 -24.29 -15.42
C ASP A 116 -11.30 -25.05 -15.50
N THR A 117 -12.40 -24.36 -15.80
CA THR A 117 -13.78 -24.90 -15.87
C THR A 117 -14.29 -25.19 -17.29
N ARG A 118 -13.42 -25.26 -18.30
CA ARG A 118 -13.80 -25.52 -19.70
C ARG A 118 -12.77 -26.38 -20.40
#